data_AF-A0A6I2FDT2-F1
#
_entry.id   AF-A0A6I2FDT2-F1
#
_cell.length_a   1.000
_cell.length_b   1.000
_cell.length_c   1.000
_cell.angle_alpha   90.00
_cell.angle_beta   90.00
_cell.angle_gamma   90.00
#
_symmetry.space_group_name_H-M   'P 1'
#
loop_
_entity.id
_entity.type
_entity.pdbx_description
1 polymer ?
#
loop_
_entity_poly.entity_id
_entity_poly.type
_entity_poly.pdbx_seq_one_letter_code
_entity_poly.pdbx_strand_id
1 'polypeptide(L)'
;MFDGPVERFRFYLLTLTAPSFGRVHRVPREGGGRPDRCGCGATHTARDAALRGVPLDPATYDYAGQVAWNRDAGVLWDRTRRRLRDRWDSLEYFIVREWQDRGVLHVHALVRVARLEAPSADALRVAAQSATAVSRINGTVVEWGAQAKCDAFRADGDGAKTIWYLSKALNYVLKDVATGAGEVPLAVWRHQVALGDAARRMRCGRDCVPQSCSSLVHQRYGSRSQVVSASRRTKHRTGWSFTGLTRTVQRRLRRVWWESRARDEAGAGAPAVVPAPLEDLAARSRRELVARGWAAP
;
A
#
# COMPACT_ATOMS: atom_id res chain seq x y z
N MET A 1 -13.99 0.87 12.75
CA MET A 1 -15.17 0.10 13.13
C MET A 1 -16.34 0.79 12.47
N PHE A 2 -17.13 0.02 11.74
CA PHE A 2 -18.01 0.46 10.68
C PHE A 2 -19.20 1.27 11.21
N ASP A 3 -19.49 2.41 10.58
CA ASP A 3 -20.71 3.18 10.85
C ASP A 3 -21.85 2.67 9.94
N GLY A 4 -22.34 1.45 10.18
CA GLY A 4 -23.51 0.89 9.47
C GLY A 4 -23.70 -0.63 9.59
N PRO A 5 -24.92 -1.14 9.31
CA PRO A 5 -25.26 -2.56 9.40
C PRO A 5 -24.48 -3.39 8.37
N VAL A 6 -23.50 -4.16 8.84
CA VAL A 6 -22.59 -4.98 8.01
C VAL A 6 -23.33 -6.08 7.24
N GLU A 7 -24.45 -6.55 7.80
CA GLU A 7 -25.32 -7.58 7.24
C GLU A 7 -26.02 -7.16 5.94
N ARG A 8 -26.08 -5.86 5.64
CA ARG A 8 -26.66 -5.32 4.41
C ARG A 8 -25.68 -5.33 3.23
N PHE A 9 -24.43 -5.74 3.44
CA PHE A 9 -23.39 -5.72 2.43
C PHE A 9 -22.79 -7.10 2.17
N ARG A 10 -22.32 -7.30 0.94
CA ARG A 10 -21.37 -8.34 0.60
C ARG A 10 -19.98 -7.73 0.54
N PHE A 11 -18.99 -8.44 1.07
CA PHE A 11 -17.60 -7.99 1.13
C PHE A 11 -16.74 -8.79 0.17
N TYR A 12 -15.66 -8.15 -0.28
CA TYR A 12 -14.71 -8.72 -1.23
C TYR A 12 -13.30 -8.33 -0.83
N LEU A 13 -12.40 -9.31 -0.80
CA LEU A 13 -10.96 -9.05 -0.80
C LEU A 13 -10.47 -9.10 -2.24
N LEU A 14 -10.24 -7.92 -2.82
CA LEU A 14 -9.71 -7.73 -4.15
C LEU A 14 -8.19 -7.52 -4.08
N THR A 15 -7.46 -8.17 -4.96
CA THR A 15 -6.01 -8.06 -5.12
C THR A 15 -5.70 -7.84 -6.60
N LEU A 16 -4.97 -6.76 -6.91
CA LEU A 16 -4.63 -6.33 -8.27
C LEU A 16 -3.12 -6.11 -8.37
N THR A 17 -2.44 -6.86 -9.23
CA THR A 17 -0.98 -6.78 -9.37
C THR A 17 -0.59 -5.80 -10.47
N ALA A 18 0.64 -5.29 -10.38
CA ALA A 18 1.33 -4.69 -11.52
C ALA A 18 1.55 -5.72 -12.65
N PRO A 19 1.78 -5.27 -13.90
CA PRO A 19 2.31 -6.13 -14.95
C PRO A 19 3.71 -6.68 -14.60
N SER A 20 4.25 -7.52 -15.48
CA SER A 20 5.64 -7.95 -15.41
C SER A 20 6.56 -6.91 -16.04
N PHE A 21 7.72 -6.67 -15.42
CA PHE A 21 8.78 -5.81 -15.95
C PHE A 21 10.05 -6.62 -16.29
N GLY A 22 9.98 -7.95 -16.17
CA GLY A 22 11.11 -8.84 -16.32
C GLY A 22 11.01 -10.00 -15.34
N ARG A 23 11.83 -11.03 -15.57
CA ARG A 23 11.87 -12.20 -14.70
C ARG A 23 12.63 -11.87 -13.42
N VAL A 24 12.13 -12.37 -12.29
CA VAL A 24 12.72 -12.18 -10.96
C VAL A 24 12.95 -13.51 -10.27
N HIS A 25 13.86 -13.53 -9.30
CA HIS A 25 14.05 -14.64 -8.39
C HIS A 25 12.77 -14.90 -7.59
N ARG A 26 12.31 -16.15 -7.63
CA ARG A 26 11.17 -16.64 -6.84
C ARG A 26 11.73 -17.42 -5.67
N VAL A 27 11.55 -16.87 -4.47
CA VAL A 27 12.05 -17.47 -3.23
C VAL A 27 10.84 -17.80 -2.35
N PRO A 28 10.67 -19.05 -1.91
CA PRO A 28 9.56 -19.43 -1.03
C PRO A 28 9.63 -18.64 0.29
N ARG A 29 8.49 -18.46 0.95
CA ARG A 29 8.43 -17.95 2.33
C ARG A 29 8.55 -19.12 3.31
N GLU A 30 8.91 -18.84 4.56
CA GLU A 30 8.92 -19.86 5.62
C GLU A 30 7.56 -20.55 5.73
N GLY A 31 7.56 -21.88 5.86
CA GLY A 31 6.34 -22.70 5.85
C GLY A 31 5.65 -22.81 4.48
N GLY A 32 6.27 -22.30 3.41
CA GLY A 32 5.78 -22.45 2.04
C GLY A 32 5.89 -23.88 1.51
N GLY A 33 5.17 -24.17 0.43
CA GLY A 33 5.23 -25.46 -0.28
C GLY A 33 6.63 -25.78 -0.84
N ARG A 34 6.77 -26.97 -1.46
CA ARG A 34 8.05 -27.43 -2.02
C ARG A 34 8.67 -26.35 -2.94
N PRO A 35 9.98 -26.07 -2.80
CA PRO A 35 10.61 -25.02 -3.58
C PRO A 35 10.67 -25.41 -5.05
N ASP A 36 9.95 -24.66 -5.90
CA ASP A 36 10.08 -24.77 -7.34
C ASP A 36 11.47 -24.32 -7.78
N ARG A 37 11.99 -24.89 -8.88
CA ARG A 37 13.25 -24.44 -9.48
C ARG A 37 13.08 -22.98 -9.93
N CYS A 38 13.92 -22.11 -9.41
CA CYS A 38 13.93 -20.70 -9.78
C CYS A 38 14.36 -20.55 -11.24
N GLY A 39 13.96 -19.44 -11.87
CA GLY A 39 14.33 -19.13 -13.24
C GLY A 39 15.84 -18.96 -13.47
N CYS A 40 16.64 -18.72 -12.42
CA CYS A 40 18.11 -18.75 -12.46
C CYS A 40 18.70 -20.16 -12.51
N GLY A 41 17.87 -21.20 -12.34
CA GLY A 41 18.29 -22.60 -12.27
C GLY A 41 18.60 -23.11 -10.86
N ALA A 42 18.66 -22.25 -9.84
CA ALA A 42 18.81 -22.69 -8.45
C ALA A 42 17.47 -23.10 -7.82
N THR A 43 17.50 -23.94 -6.80
CA THR A 43 16.35 -24.23 -5.93
C THR A 43 16.51 -23.39 -4.66
N HIS A 44 15.80 -22.27 -4.57
CA HIS A 44 15.91 -21.37 -3.43
C HIS A 44 15.16 -21.91 -2.21
N THR A 45 15.69 -21.59 -1.03
CA THR A 45 15.00 -21.85 0.25
C THR A 45 14.57 -20.53 0.90
N ALA A 46 13.80 -20.60 1.99
CA ALA A 46 13.43 -19.39 2.73
C ALA A 46 14.63 -18.58 3.25
N ARG A 47 15.82 -19.20 3.36
CA ARG A 47 17.08 -18.52 3.72
C ARG A 47 17.56 -17.55 2.65
N ASP A 48 17.16 -17.73 1.39
CA ASP A 48 17.49 -16.83 0.29
C ASP A 48 16.53 -15.63 0.20
N ALA A 49 15.81 -15.30 1.28
CA ALA A 49 14.73 -14.31 1.28
C ALA A 49 15.16 -12.95 0.69
N ALA A 50 16.41 -12.56 0.87
CA ALA A 50 16.96 -11.31 0.32
C ALA A 50 16.93 -11.26 -1.21
N LEU A 51 17.05 -12.41 -1.91
CA LEU A 51 16.98 -12.46 -3.37
C LEU A 51 15.55 -12.34 -3.91
N ARG A 52 14.52 -12.44 -3.06
CA ARG A 52 13.13 -12.43 -3.53
C ARG A 52 12.83 -11.16 -4.29
N GLY A 53 12.33 -11.30 -5.52
CA GLY A 53 11.97 -10.15 -6.34
C GLY A 53 13.16 -9.45 -7.04
N VAL A 54 14.40 -9.84 -6.76
CA VAL A 54 15.57 -9.36 -7.52
C VAL A 54 15.47 -9.88 -8.96
N PRO A 55 15.73 -9.05 -9.98
CA PRO A 55 15.75 -9.48 -11.38
C PRO A 55 16.76 -10.59 -11.62
N LEU A 56 16.36 -11.60 -12.41
CA LEU A 56 17.28 -12.67 -12.84
C LEU A 56 18.41 -12.10 -13.71
N ASP A 57 18.08 -11.12 -14.53
CA ASP A 57 19.01 -10.36 -15.34
C ASP A 57 18.63 -8.87 -15.25
N PRO A 58 19.43 -8.06 -14.54
CA PRO A 58 19.20 -6.62 -14.44
C PRO A 58 19.26 -5.89 -15.78
N ALA A 59 19.99 -6.37 -16.78
CA ALA A 59 20.14 -5.68 -18.06
C ALA A 59 18.86 -5.73 -18.91
N THR A 60 18.05 -6.77 -18.74
CA THR A 60 16.78 -6.96 -19.46
C THR A 60 15.55 -6.57 -18.65
N TYR A 61 15.73 -6.11 -17.40
CA TYR A 61 14.63 -5.70 -16.54
C TYR A 61 14.20 -4.24 -16.84
N ASP A 62 12.91 -4.02 -17.05
CA ASP A 62 12.32 -2.73 -17.35
C ASP A 62 12.09 -1.88 -16.08
N TYR A 63 13.19 -1.35 -15.54
CA TYR A 63 13.15 -0.44 -14.40
C TYR A 63 12.36 0.83 -14.68
N ALA A 64 12.48 1.38 -15.90
CA ALA A 64 11.82 2.62 -16.29
C ALA A 64 10.29 2.45 -16.33
N GLY A 65 9.80 1.37 -16.93
CA GLY A 65 8.39 1.01 -16.94
C GLY A 65 7.86 0.74 -15.53
N GLN A 66 8.63 0.07 -14.67
CA GLN A 66 8.21 -0.20 -13.28
C GLN A 66 7.98 1.10 -12.50
N VAL A 67 8.96 2.02 -12.49
CA VAL A 67 8.83 3.28 -11.73
C VAL A 67 7.75 4.19 -12.32
N ALA A 68 7.57 4.18 -13.64
CA ALA A 68 6.49 4.89 -14.30
C ALA A 68 5.11 4.31 -13.94
N TRP A 69 5.01 2.98 -13.85
CA TRP A 69 3.79 2.31 -13.39
C TRP A 69 3.49 2.63 -11.92
N ASN A 70 4.48 2.59 -11.03
CA ASN A 70 4.31 2.99 -9.62
C ASN A 70 3.79 4.43 -9.48
N ARG A 71 4.27 5.35 -10.32
CA ARG A 71 3.79 6.75 -10.39
C ARG A 71 2.31 6.82 -10.74
N ASP A 72 1.91 6.04 -11.73
CA ASP A 72 0.57 6.13 -12.32
C ASP A 72 -0.45 5.17 -11.69
N ALA A 73 -0.02 4.25 -10.83
CA ALA A 73 -0.89 3.30 -10.11
C ALA A 73 -2.03 3.98 -9.34
N GLY A 74 -1.81 5.20 -8.82
CA GLY A 74 -2.85 6.01 -8.20
C GLY A 74 -3.95 6.43 -9.18
N VAL A 75 -3.59 6.78 -10.41
CA VAL A 75 -4.52 7.15 -11.49
C VAL A 75 -5.25 5.93 -12.01
N LEU A 76 -4.54 4.80 -12.14
CA LEU A 76 -5.13 3.52 -12.50
C LEU A 76 -6.19 3.08 -11.48
N TRP A 77 -5.88 3.17 -10.19
CA TRP A 77 -6.87 2.92 -9.13
C TRP A 77 -8.07 3.87 -9.22
N ASP A 78 -7.84 5.15 -9.51
CA ASP A 78 -8.92 6.14 -9.67
C ASP A 78 -9.87 5.81 -10.84
N ARG A 79 -9.35 5.22 -11.92
CA ARG A 79 -10.16 4.68 -13.03
C ARG A 79 -10.87 3.39 -12.63
N THR A 80 -10.16 2.48 -11.96
CA THR A 80 -10.69 1.23 -11.44
C THR A 80 -11.91 1.47 -10.53
N ARG A 81 -11.76 2.30 -9.49
CA ARG A 81 -12.85 2.60 -8.54
C ARG A 81 -14.05 3.31 -9.16
N ARG A 82 -13.88 4.00 -10.31
CA ARG A 82 -14.98 4.66 -11.03
C ARG A 82 -15.74 3.65 -11.86
N ARG A 83 -15.03 2.89 -12.68
CA ARG A 83 -15.61 1.77 -13.45
C ARG A 83 -16.38 0.78 -12.58
N LEU A 84 -15.85 0.46 -11.40
CA LEU A 84 -16.54 -0.38 -10.42
C LEU A 84 -17.83 0.27 -9.90
N ARG A 85 -17.83 1.59 -9.70
CA ARG A 85 -19.01 2.33 -9.25
C ARG A 85 -20.06 2.54 -10.32
N ASP A 86 -19.64 2.71 -11.57
CA ASP A 86 -20.56 2.82 -12.72
C ASP A 86 -21.38 1.53 -12.92
N ARG A 87 -20.92 0.41 -12.32
CA ARG A 87 -21.61 -0.89 -12.32
C ARG A 87 -22.31 -1.20 -11.00
N TRP A 88 -21.73 -0.72 -9.90
CA TRP A 88 -22.20 -0.98 -8.54
C TRP A 88 -22.11 0.32 -7.72
N ASP A 89 -23.18 1.10 -7.71
CA ASP A 89 -23.27 2.44 -7.13
C ASP A 89 -22.96 2.45 -5.65
N SER A 90 -23.42 1.45 -4.90
CA SER A 90 -23.20 1.34 -3.45
C SER A 90 -21.77 0.94 -3.09
N LEU A 91 -20.89 0.72 -4.08
CA LEU A 91 -19.53 0.27 -3.85
C LEU A 91 -18.72 1.25 -3.00
N GLU A 92 -18.16 0.72 -1.92
CA GLU A 92 -17.21 1.40 -1.06
C GLU A 92 -16.00 0.52 -0.82
N TYR A 93 -14.87 1.14 -0.52
CA TYR A 93 -13.61 0.43 -0.40
C TYR A 93 -12.70 1.00 0.69
N PHE A 94 -11.80 0.14 1.13
CA PHE A 94 -10.53 0.45 1.77
C PHE A 94 -9.43 -0.20 0.96
N ILE A 95 -8.40 0.55 0.59
CA ILE A 95 -7.30 0.09 -0.24
C ILE A 95 -5.99 0.28 0.50
N VAL A 96 -5.15 -0.74 0.40
CA VAL A 96 -3.74 -0.75 0.79
C VAL A 96 -2.90 -0.95 -0.46
N ARG A 97 -1.79 -0.23 -0.52
CA ARG A 97 -0.73 -0.38 -1.51
C ARG A 97 0.49 -0.92 -0.78
N GLU A 98 0.78 -2.19 -0.99
CA GLU A 98 1.91 -2.92 -0.42
C GLU A 98 3.10 -2.84 -1.38
N TRP A 99 4.32 -2.65 -0.86
CA TRP A 99 5.52 -2.85 -1.67
C TRP A 99 5.85 -4.33 -1.76
N GLN A 100 5.93 -4.86 -2.98
CA GLN A 100 6.51 -6.19 -3.17
C GLN A 100 8.03 -6.11 -3.06
N ASP A 101 8.68 -7.24 -2.76
CA ASP A 101 10.14 -7.31 -2.62
C ASP A 101 10.89 -6.80 -3.87
N ARG A 102 10.27 -6.92 -5.06
CA ARG A 102 10.77 -6.37 -6.34
C ARG A 102 10.62 -4.85 -6.50
N GLY A 103 10.17 -4.12 -5.48
CA GLY A 103 10.00 -2.67 -5.50
C GLY A 103 8.85 -2.15 -6.37
N VAL A 104 7.81 -2.96 -6.58
CA VAL A 104 6.58 -2.54 -7.29
C VAL A 104 5.38 -2.58 -6.36
N LEU A 105 4.44 -1.64 -6.53
CA LEU A 105 3.22 -1.61 -5.73
C LEU A 105 2.30 -2.78 -6.10
N HIS A 106 1.68 -3.33 -5.06
CA HIS A 106 0.60 -4.31 -5.14
C HIS A 106 -0.62 -3.74 -4.43
N VAL A 107 -1.79 -3.86 -5.04
CA VAL A 107 -3.03 -3.30 -4.49
C VAL A 107 -3.88 -4.38 -3.86
N HIS A 108 -4.21 -4.17 -2.59
CA HIS A 108 -5.24 -4.93 -1.88
C HIS A 108 -6.38 -4.00 -1.53
N ALA A 109 -7.61 -4.36 -1.89
CA ALA A 109 -8.79 -3.60 -1.55
C ALA A 109 -9.82 -4.49 -0.86
N LEU A 110 -10.24 -4.06 0.33
CA LEU A 110 -11.47 -4.56 0.94
C LEU A 110 -12.62 -3.72 0.39
N VAL A 111 -13.47 -4.35 -0.40
CA VAL A 111 -14.61 -3.73 -1.08
C VAL A 111 -15.90 -4.22 -0.43
N ARG A 112 -16.91 -3.35 -0.33
CA ARG A 112 -18.27 -3.74 0.01
C ARG A 112 -19.26 -3.20 -1.01
N VAL A 113 -20.30 -3.98 -1.26
CA VAL A 113 -21.42 -3.63 -2.14
C VAL A 113 -22.72 -4.04 -1.44
N ALA A 114 -23.75 -3.21 -1.53
CA ALA A 114 -25.06 -3.51 -0.97
C ALA A 114 -25.56 -4.86 -1.50
N ARG A 115 -26.15 -5.67 -0.63
CA ARG A 115 -26.44 -7.08 -0.91
C ARG A 115 -27.28 -7.31 -2.18
N LEU A 116 -28.23 -6.42 -2.47
CA LEU A 116 -29.10 -6.51 -3.66
C LEU A 116 -28.37 -6.17 -4.97
N GLU A 117 -27.26 -5.42 -4.89
CA GLU A 117 -26.43 -5.01 -6.03
C GLU A 117 -25.17 -5.88 -6.19
N ALA A 118 -24.84 -6.64 -5.14
CA ALA A 118 -23.57 -7.32 -5.00
C ALA A 118 -23.29 -8.35 -6.12
N PRO A 119 -22.23 -8.15 -6.93
CA PRO A 119 -21.89 -9.08 -8.01
C PRO A 119 -21.27 -10.39 -7.51
N SER A 120 -21.05 -11.33 -8.43
CA SER A 120 -20.10 -12.42 -8.17
C SER A 120 -18.68 -11.86 -7.97
N ALA A 121 -17.84 -12.60 -7.24
CA ALA A 121 -16.44 -12.23 -7.05
C ALA A 121 -15.70 -12.10 -8.39
N ASP A 122 -16.01 -12.97 -9.35
CA ASP A 122 -15.38 -12.98 -10.65
C ASP A 122 -15.77 -11.77 -11.50
N ALA A 123 -17.05 -11.39 -11.50
CA ALA A 123 -17.51 -10.18 -12.18
C ALA A 123 -16.81 -8.92 -11.63
N LEU A 124 -16.64 -8.83 -10.31
CA LEU A 124 -15.91 -7.73 -9.68
C LEU A 124 -14.42 -7.74 -10.04
N ARG A 125 -13.79 -8.92 -10.03
CA ARG A 125 -12.39 -9.12 -10.43
C ARG A 125 -12.15 -8.67 -11.86
N VAL A 126 -12.93 -9.16 -12.81
CA VAL A 126 -12.82 -8.83 -14.24
C VAL A 126 -13.07 -7.34 -14.48
N ALA A 127 -14.07 -6.77 -13.80
CA ALA A 127 -14.35 -5.34 -13.87
C ALA A 127 -13.18 -4.48 -13.40
N ALA A 128 -12.55 -4.87 -12.30
CA ALA A 128 -11.42 -4.15 -11.73
C ALA A 128 -10.15 -4.32 -12.59
N GLN A 129 -9.83 -5.55 -12.99
CA GLN A 129 -8.63 -5.88 -13.76
C GLN A 129 -8.64 -5.24 -15.15
N SER A 130 -9.81 -5.18 -15.81
CA SER A 130 -9.96 -4.56 -17.14
C SER A 130 -9.94 -3.02 -17.12
N ALA A 131 -9.70 -2.39 -15.97
CA ALA A 131 -9.58 -0.94 -15.90
C ALA A 131 -8.27 -0.48 -16.55
N THR A 132 -8.37 0.54 -17.40
CA THR A 132 -7.23 1.21 -18.01
C THR A 132 -7.19 2.67 -17.59
N ALA A 133 -6.00 3.25 -17.57
CA ALA A 133 -5.78 4.67 -17.35
C ALA A 133 -4.79 5.21 -18.37
N VAL A 134 -4.78 6.54 -18.54
CA VAL A 134 -3.80 7.24 -19.37
C VAL A 134 -2.90 8.05 -18.44
N SER A 135 -1.59 7.88 -18.59
CA SER A 135 -0.61 8.65 -17.84
C SER A 135 -0.78 10.13 -18.12
N ARG A 136 -0.82 10.94 -17.06
CA ARG A 136 -0.90 12.40 -17.20
C ARG A 136 0.41 13.05 -17.66
N ILE A 137 1.49 12.26 -17.73
CA ILE A 137 2.85 12.72 -18.00
C ILE A 137 3.22 12.58 -19.47
N ASN A 138 2.98 11.40 -20.04
CA ASN A 138 3.41 11.05 -21.40
C ASN A 138 2.28 10.41 -22.25
N GLY A 139 1.05 10.31 -21.73
CA GLY A 139 -0.08 9.75 -22.48
C GLY A 139 -0.06 8.23 -22.66
N THR A 140 0.92 7.52 -22.08
CA THR A 140 0.98 6.05 -22.17
C THR A 140 -0.20 5.42 -21.43
N VAL A 141 -0.74 4.33 -21.98
CA VAL A 141 -1.78 3.53 -21.32
C VAL A 141 -1.16 2.76 -20.15
N VAL A 142 -1.87 2.74 -19.02
CA VAL A 142 -1.47 2.07 -17.78
C VAL A 142 -2.57 1.09 -17.41
N GLU A 143 -2.18 -0.15 -17.14
CA GLU A 143 -3.09 -1.27 -16.93
C GLU A 143 -2.65 -2.12 -15.73
N TRP A 144 -3.56 -2.95 -15.22
CA TRP A 144 -3.22 -3.99 -14.26
C TRP A 144 -2.55 -5.17 -14.97
N GLY A 145 -1.77 -5.95 -14.22
CA GLY A 145 -1.20 -7.19 -14.72
C GLY A 145 -2.24 -8.28 -14.92
N ALA A 146 -1.81 -9.40 -15.52
CA ALA A 146 -2.65 -10.57 -15.75
C ALA A 146 -3.11 -11.28 -14.46
N GLN A 147 -2.46 -11.02 -13.33
CA GLN A 147 -2.82 -11.62 -12.04
C GLN A 147 -3.75 -10.70 -11.25
N ALA A 148 -4.94 -11.19 -10.97
CA ALA A 148 -5.89 -10.57 -10.07
C ALA A 148 -6.62 -11.65 -9.28
N LYS A 149 -6.94 -11.38 -8.02
CA LYS A 149 -7.72 -12.29 -7.17
C LYS A 149 -8.86 -11.53 -6.52
N CYS A 150 -10.03 -12.14 -6.44
CA CYS A 150 -11.15 -11.60 -5.69
C CYS A 150 -11.84 -12.72 -4.92
N ASP A 151 -11.89 -12.60 -3.60
CA ASP A 151 -12.60 -13.54 -2.73
C ASP A 151 -13.81 -12.80 -2.13
N ALA A 152 -15.01 -13.35 -2.30
CA ALA A 152 -16.23 -12.78 -1.71
C ALA A 152 -16.59 -13.46 -0.38
N PHE A 153 -17.06 -12.69 0.59
CA PHE A 153 -17.51 -13.20 1.88
C PHE A 153 -18.67 -12.38 2.45
N ARG A 154 -19.40 -12.99 3.38
CA ARG A 154 -20.45 -12.31 4.16
C ARG A 154 -19.89 -11.91 5.52
N ALA A 155 -20.43 -10.83 6.07
CA ALA A 155 -20.25 -10.47 7.47
C ALA A 155 -21.51 -10.91 8.24
N ASP A 156 -21.78 -12.21 8.27
CA ASP A 156 -22.81 -12.79 9.13
C ASP A 156 -22.21 -13.04 10.52
N GLY A 157 -22.66 -12.25 11.51
CA GLY A 157 -22.30 -12.42 12.92
C GLY A 157 -20.86 -12.08 13.32
N ASP A 158 -19.93 -11.96 12.36
CA ASP A 158 -18.51 -11.97 12.69
C ASP A 158 -17.77 -10.72 12.18
N GLY A 159 -17.95 -9.62 12.92
CA GLY A 159 -17.06 -8.45 12.81
C GLY A 159 -15.58 -8.85 12.91
N ALA A 160 -15.28 -9.97 13.57
CA ALA A 160 -13.94 -10.55 13.70
C ALA A 160 -13.30 -10.93 12.36
N LYS A 161 -14.04 -11.45 11.36
CA LYS A 161 -13.47 -11.75 10.03
C LYS A 161 -13.10 -10.49 9.25
N THR A 162 -13.93 -9.46 9.35
CA THR A 162 -13.63 -8.18 8.71
C THR A 162 -12.44 -7.49 9.38
N ILE A 163 -12.37 -7.53 10.72
CA ILE A 163 -11.22 -7.08 11.50
C ILE A 163 -9.98 -7.92 11.19
N TRP A 164 -10.10 -9.24 11.01
CA TRP A 164 -9.00 -10.13 10.62
C TRP A 164 -8.46 -9.80 9.23
N TYR A 165 -9.34 -9.62 8.24
CA TYR A 165 -8.93 -9.19 6.90
C TYR A 165 -8.35 -7.77 6.90
N LEU A 166 -8.82 -6.91 7.79
CA LEU A 166 -8.28 -5.57 8.00
C LEU A 166 -6.88 -5.63 8.65
N SER A 167 -6.68 -6.47 9.65
CA SER A 167 -5.37 -6.78 10.24
C SER A 167 -4.44 -7.43 9.22
N LYS A 168 -4.95 -8.28 8.33
CA LYS A 168 -4.20 -8.84 7.21
C LYS A 168 -3.80 -7.76 6.20
N ALA A 169 -4.72 -6.87 5.85
CA ALA A 169 -4.47 -5.73 4.96
C ALA A 169 -3.46 -4.74 5.57
N LEU A 170 -3.54 -4.48 6.87
CA LEU A 170 -2.55 -3.68 7.61
C LEU A 170 -1.23 -4.41 7.83
N ASN A 171 -1.23 -5.74 7.99
CA ASN A 171 0.00 -6.52 8.05
C ASN A 171 0.78 -6.42 6.74
N TYR A 172 0.12 -6.19 5.60
CA TYR A 172 0.83 -5.84 4.36
C TYR A 172 1.59 -4.51 4.48
N VAL A 173 1.09 -3.54 5.24
CA VAL A 173 1.81 -2.29 5.54
C VAL A 173 2.97 -2.54 6.51
N LEU A 174 2.80 -3.43 7.49
CA LEU A 174 3.81 -3.70 8.52
C LEU A 174 4.94 -4.62 8.03
N LYS A 175 4.68 -5.45 7.01
CA LYS A 175 5.72 -6.26 6.35
C LYS A 175 6.83 -5.42 5.72
N ASP A 176 6.53 -4.16 5.39
CA ASP A 176 7.49 -3.20 4.85
C ASP A 176 8.46 -2.63 5.92
N VAL A 177 8.38 -3.07 7.18
CA VAL A 177 9.14 -2.48 8.32
C VAL A 177 10.13 -3.46 8.98
N ALA A 178 10.33 -4.67 8.44
CA ALA A 178 11.27 -5.62 9.03
C ALA A 178 12.12 -6.34 7.98
N THR A 179 13.28 -5.77 7.67
CA THR A 179 14.42 -6.52 7.15
C THR A 179 15.63 -6.24 8.03
N GLY A 180 16.11 -7.29 8.69
CA GLY A 180 17.21 -7.25 9.66
C GLY A 180 18.55 -6.85 9.04
N ALA A 181 19.44 -6.35 9.90
CA ALA A 181 20.76 -5.84 9.59
C ALA A 181 21.78 -6.97 9.27
N GLY A 182 21.57 -7.68 8.17
CA GLY A 182 22.57 -8.56 7.56
C GLY A 182 23.28 -7.90 6.37
N GLU A 183 24.38 -8.48 5.91
CA GLU A 183 25.06 -8.06 4.69
C GLU A 183 24.09 -8.17 3.49
N VAL A 184 23.87 -7.06 2.79
CA VAL A 184 22.93 -7.01 1.66
C VAL A 184 23.62 -7.63 0.44
N PRO A 185 23.09 -8.72 -0.15
CA PRO A 185 23.71 -9.32 -1.33
C PRO A 185 23.85 -8.29 -2.46
N LEU A 186 24.99 -8.31 -3.16
CA LEU A 186 25.31 -7.34 -4.22
C LEU A 186 24.18 -7.21 -5.27
N ALA A 187 23.51 -8.31 -5.61
CA ALA A 187 22.39 -8.31 -6.55
C ALA A 187 21.19 -7.48 -6.06
N VAL A 188 20.90 -7.52 -4.75
CA VAL A 188 19.83 -6.73 -4.11
C VAL A 188 20.19 -5.26 -4.14
N TRP A 189 21.43 -4.93 -3.78
CA TRP A 189 21.93 -3.55 -3.83
C TRP A 189 21.87 -2.98 -5.26
N ARG A 190 22.36 -3.73 -6.26
CA ARG A 190 22.29 -3.34 -7.68
C ARG A 190 20.85 -3.09 -8.13
N HIS A 191 19.91 -3.94 -7.71
CA HIS A 191 18.50 -3.77 -8.01
C HIS A 191 17.91 -2.48 -7.41
N GLN A 192 18.19 -2.20 -6.14
CA GLN A 192 17.73 -0.97 -5.48
C GLN A 192 18.33 0.29 -6.10
N VAL A 193 19.62 0.27 -6.43
CA VAL A 193 20.30 1.38 -7.14
C VAL A 193 19.66 1.62 -8.50
N ALA A 194 19.42 0.56 -9.28
CA ALA A 194 18.79 0.66 -10.59
C ALA A 194 17.35 1.22 -10.51
N LEU A 195 16.57 0.83 -9.50
CA LEU A 195 15.25 1.44 -9.23
C LEU A 195 15.37 2.92 -8.87
N GLY A 196 16.34 3.28 -8.03
CA GLY A 196 16.61 4.67 -7.66
C GLY A 196 17.02 5.53 -8.87
N ASP A 197 17.89 5.01 -9.73
CA ASP A 197 18.33 5.68 -10.96
C ASP A 197 17.20 5.86 -11.95
N ALA A 198 16.40 4.82 -12.20
CA ALA A 198 15.23 4.92 -13.05
C ALA A 198 14.23 5.94 -12.48
N ALA A 199 13.99 5.93 -11.17
CA ALA A 199 13.10 6.88 -10.51
C ALA A 199 13.60 8.32 -10.63
N ARG A 200 14.91 8.56 -10.49
CA ARG A 200 15.53 9.89 -10.67
C ARG A 200 15.52 10.38 -12.11
N ARG A 201 15.57 9.49 -13.10
CA ARG A 201 15.53 9.85 -14.54
C ARG A 201 14.11 10.06 -15.07
N MET A 202 13.11 9.43 -14.46
CA MET A 202 11.73 9.57 -14.93
C MET A 202 11.13 10.93 -14.60
N ARG A 203 10.11 11.35 -15.36
CA ARG A 203 9.34 12.55 -15.03
C ARG A 203 8.33 12.28 -13.92
N CYS A 204 8.64 12.91 -12.79
CA CYS A 204 7.76 13.39 -11.75
C CYS A 204 6.31 13.67 -12.09
N GLY A 205 6.16 14.77 -12.82
CA GLY A 205 4.97 15.58 -13.10
C GLY A 205 5.15 16.27 -14.46
N ARG A 206 4.13 17.02 -14.92
CA ARG A 206 4.18 17.69 -16.23
C ARG A 206 5.26 18.74 -16.36
N ASP A 207 5.70 19.32 -15.24
CA ASP A 207 6.73 20.37 -15.18
C ASP A 207 8.02 19.85 -14.54
N CYS A 208 8.12 18.53 -14.34
CA CYS A 208 9.31 17.92 -13.75
C CYS A 208 10.46 17.96 -14.75
N VAL A 209 11.57 18.55 -14.30
CA VAL A 209 12.90 18.41 -14.87
C VAL A 209 13.68 17.45 -13.95
N PRO A 210 13.84 16.17 -14.33
CA PRO A 210 14.29 15.13 -13.39
C PRO A 210 15.63 15.44 -12.70
N GLN A 211 16.56 16.10 -13.40
CA GLN A 211 17.89 16.47 -12.90
C GLN A 211 17.85 17.44 -11.71
N SER A 212 16.79 18.25 -11.59
CA SER A 212 16.66 19.29 -10.56
C SER A 212 15.40 19.13 -9.69
N CYS A 213 14.64 18.06 -9.89
CA CYS A 213 13.39 17.85 -9.17
C CYS A 213 13.61 17.22 -7.78
N SER A 214 13.24 17.95 -6.73
CA SER A 214 13.36 17.51 -5.33
C SER A 214 12.15 16.71 -4.81
N SER A 215 11.24 16.31 -5.69
CA SER A 215 10.01 15.62 -5.27
C SER A 215 10.31 14.25 -4.64
N LEU A 216 9.62 13.96 -3.52
CA LEU A 216 9.69 12.66 -2.83
C LEU A 216 9.31 11.47 -3.74
N VAL A 217 8.63 11.72 -4.86
CA VAL A 217 8.28 10.68 -5.83
C VAL A 217 9.54 9.99 -6.37
N HIS A 218 10.63 10.74 -6.63
CA HIS A 218 11.90 10.18 -7.09
C HIS A 218 12.57 9.31 -6.02
N GLN A 219 12.37 9.65 -4.74
CA GLN A 219 12.91 8.89 -3.60
C GLN A 219 12.08 7.64 -3.28
N ARG A 220 10.83 7.58 -3.75
CA ARG A 220 9.88 6.49 -3.46
C ARG A 220 9.69 5.54 -4.65
N TYR A 221 10.74 5.30 -5.41
CA TYR A 221 10.72 4.47 -6.64
C TYR A 221 9.54 4.78 -7.56
N GLY A 222 9.22 6.08 -7.65
CA GLY A 222 8.16 6.64 -8.45
C GLY A 222 6.77 6.66 -7.85
N SER A 223 6.52 6.10 -6.66
CA SER A 223 5.18 6.12 -6.07
C SER A 223 4.76 7.53 -5.63
N ARG A 224 3.59 7.95 -6.14
CA ARG A 224 2.81 9.11 -5.63
C ARG A 224 1.75 8.69 -4.62
N SER A 225 1.52 7.39 -4.50
CA SER A 225 0.34 6.88 -3.83
C SER A 225 0.53 6.85 -2.32
N GLN A 226 -0.52 7.21 -1.59
CA GLN A 226 -0.59 6.95 -0.16
C GLN A 226 -0.72 5.43 0.06
N VAL A 227 -0.04 4.92 1.08
CA VAL A 227 -0.07 3.50 1.45
C VAL A 227 -1.51 3.04 1.68
N VAL A 228 -2.32 3.86 2.35
CA VAL A 228 -3.72 3.55 2.65
C VAL A 228 -4.64 4.65 2.13
N SER A 229 -5.79 4.25 1.57
CA SER A 229 -6.87 5.15 1.15
C SER A 229 -8.22 4.45 1.37
N ALA A 230 -9.28 5.22 1.56
CA ALA A 230 -10.62 4.65 1.70
C ALA A 230 -11.70 5.57 1.14
N SER A 231 -12.89 5.02 0.94
CA SER A 231 -14.07 5.78 0.53
C SER A 231 -14.44 6.81 1.58
N ARG A 232 -14.62 8.06 1.18
CA ARG A 232 -15.02 9.14 2.10
C ARG A 232 -16.53 9.12 2.29
N ARG A 233 -16.99 9.53 3.48
CA ARG A 233 -18.40 9.78 3.75
C ARG A 233 -18.89 10.92 2.86
N THR A 234 -20.11 10.77 2.31
CA THR A 234 -20.80 11.79 1.53
C THR A 234 -22.27 11.83 1.95
N LYS A 235 -23.10 12.71 1.36
CA LYS A 235 -24.55 12.71 1.61
C LYS A 235 -25.23 11.37 1.27
N HIS A 236 -24.68 10.63 0.31
CA HIS A 236 -25.28 9.42 -0.25
C HIS A 236 -24.53 8.13 0.15
N ARG A 237 -23.45 8.24 0.94
CA ARG A 237 -22.58 7.11 1.28
C ARG A 237 -22.04 7.26 2.70
N THR A 238 -22.09 6.19 3.47
CA THR A 238 -21.61 6.16 4.87
C THR A 238 -20.10 6.35 4.96
N GLY A 239 -19.36 6.00 3.91
CA GLY A 239 -17.91 6.04 3.86
C GLY A 239 -17.27 4.88 4.62
N TRP A 240 -15.93 4.85 4.59
CA TRP A 240 -15.12 3.91 5.34
C TRP A 240 -14.44 4.67 6.50
N SER A 241 -14.75 4.32 7.75
CA SER A 241 -14.12 4.90 8.93
C SER A 241 -13.43 3.80 9.76
N PHE A 242 -12.15 3.99 10.07
CA PHE A 242 -11.36 2.96 10.75
C PHE A 242 -11.72 2.83 12.23
N THR A 243 -12.46 3.77 12.83
CA THR A 243 -12.67 3.79 14.29
C THR A 243 -13.80 4.71 14.77
N GLY A 244 -14.64 5.29 13.90
CA GLY A 244 -15.46 6.45 14.30
C GLY A 244 -14.62 7.69 14.71
N LEU A 245 -13.29 7.54 14.85
CA LEU A 245 -12.30 8.58 15.06
C LEU A 245 -12.02 9.32 13.75
N THR A 246 -13.04 9.99 13.22
CA THR A 246 -12.79 11.06 12.24
C THR A 246 -11.83 12.08 12.86
N ARG A 247 -11.09 12.85 12.06
CA ARG A 247 -10.26 13.96 12.60
C ARG A 247 -11.03 14.84 13.58
N THR A 248 -12.32 15.05 13.30
CA THR A 248 -13.27 15.76 14.16
C THR A 248 -13.50 15.05 15.49
N VAL A 249 -13.76 13.74 15.47
CA VAL A 249 -13.94 12.94 16.69
C VAL A 249 -12.64 12.82 17.48
N GLN A 250 -11.48 12.67 16.85
CA GLN A 250 -10.18 12.71 17.53
C GLN A 250 -9.92 14.07 18.19
N ARG A 251 -10.27 15.17 17.53
CA ARG A 251 -10.15 16.52 18.10
C ARG A 251 -11.11 16.72 19.28
N ARG A 252 -12.34 16.21 19.17
CA ARG A 252 -13.33 16.23 20.26
C ARG A 252 -12.85 15.40 21.46
N LEU A 253 -12.42 14.16 21.23
CA LEU A 253 -11.95 13.27 22.30
C LEU A 253 -10.68 13.81 22.97
N ARG A 254 -9.75 14.41 22.22
CA ARG A 254 -8.61 15.13 22.80
C ARG A 254 -9.06 16.27 23.70
N ARG A 255 -10.06 17.05 23.27
CA ARG A 255 -10.61 18.15 24.09
C ARG A 255 -11.24 17.63 25.37
N VAL A 256 -12.10 16.61 25.28
CA VAL A 256 -12.76 15.99 26.45
C VAL A 256 -11.72 15.41 27.43
N TRP A 257 -10.66 14.78 26.92
CA TRP A 257 -9.56 14.26 27.73
C TRP A 257 -8.74 15.37 28.42
N TRP A 258 -8.48 16.49 27.73
CA TRP A 258 -7.84 17.66 28.34
C TRP A 258 -8.73 18.29 29.41
N GLU A 259 -10.03 18.41 29.16
CA GLU A 259 -11.01 18.95 30.12
C GLU A 259 -11.18 18.05 31.35
N SER A 260 -11.08 16.72 31.22
CA SER A 260 -11.09 15.82 32.38
C SER A 260 -9.81 15.94 33.21
N ARG A 261 -8.64 16.07 32.56
CA ARG A 261 -7.36 16.27 33.25
C ARG A 261 -7.29 17.59 34.01
N ALA A 262 -7.82 18.68 33.44
CA ALA A 262 -7.88 19.97 34.14
C ALA A 262 -8.77 19.94 35.40
N ARG A 263 -9.77 19.04 35.45
CA ARG A 263 -10.60 18.82 36.65
C ARG A 263 -9.89 17.95 37.69
N ASP A 264 -9.13 16.95 37.25
CA ASP A 264 -8.36 16.06 38.13
C ASP A 264 -7.16 16.80 38.76
N GLU A 265 -6.47 17.66 38.01
CA GLU A 265 -5.33 18.48 38.49
C GLU A 265 -5.76 19.62 39.43
N ALA A 266 -7.01 20.08 39.34
CA ALA A 266 -7.57 21.04 40.31
C ALA A 266 -7.88 20.39 41.68
N GLY A 267 -7.94 19.06 41.76
CA GLY A 267 -8.21 18.30 42.99
C GLY A 267 -7.00 17.62 43.64
N ALA A 268 -5.89 17.44 42.92
CA ALA A 268 -4.70 16.77 43.43
C ALA A 268 -3.43 17.54 43.04
N GLY A 269 -2.78 18.15 44.03
CA GLY A 269 -1.50 18.82 43.87
C GLY A 269 -0.36 17.83 43.61
N ALA A 270 -0.21 17.38 42.37
CA ALA A 270 0.95 16.62 41.90
C ALA A 270 1.43 17.17 40.55
N PRO A 271 2.76 17.25 40.31
CA PRO A 271 3.30 17.93 39.13
C PRO A 271 2.97 17.19 37.84
N ALA A 272 2.54 17.95 36.83
CA ALA A 272 2.20 17.45 35.51
C ALA A 272 3.41 16.76 34.85
N VAL A 273 3.37 15.43 34.79
CA VAL A 273 4.28 14.67 33.92
C VAL A 273 3.79 14.84 32.50
N VAL A 274 4.39 15.78 31.79
CA VAL A 274 4.19 15.95 30.35
C VAL A 274 4.73 14.70 29.66
N PRO A 275 3.88 13.87 29.00
CA PRO A 275 4.39 12.77 28.21
C PRO A 275 5.23 13.34 27.08
N ALA A 276 6.45 12.82 26.93
CA ALA A 276 7.34 13.24 25.84
C ALA A 276 6.58 13.15 24.50
N PRO A 277 6.73 14.14 23.61
CA PRO A 277 6.05 14.10 22.32
C PRO A 277 6.34 12.77 21.65
N LEU A 278 5.30 12.08 21.19
CA LEU A 278 5.45 10.94 20.27
C LEU A 278 6.25 11.46 19.07
N GLU A 279 7.56 11.27 19.12
CA GLU A 279 8.43 11.60 18.01
C GLU A 279 7.89 10.83 16.82
N ASP A 280 7.54 11.57 15.76
CA ASP A 280 7.22 10.99 14.47
C ASP A 280 8.36 10.02 14.14
N LEU A 281 8.06 8.73 14.05
CA LEU A 281 9.07 7.68 13.83
C LEU A 281 9.92 8.01 12.59
N ALA A 282 9.32 8.68 11.61
CA ALA A 282 9.98 9.20 10.42
C ALA A 282 10.91 10.40 10.69
N ALA A 283 10.65 11.22 11.71
CA ALA A 283 11.55 12.30 12.16
C ALA A 283 12.74 11.75 12.97
N ARG A 284 12.55 10.66 13.71
CA ARG A 284 13.63 9.93 14.39
C ARG A 284 14.57 9.26 13.39
N SER A 285 14.03 8.47 12.46
CA SER A 285 14.82 7.82 11.40
C SER A 285 15.51 8.83 10.47
N ARG A 286 14.93 10.01 10.23
CA ARG A 286 15.59 11.08 9.46
C ARG A 286 16.78 11.71 10.20
N ARG A 287 16.69 11.91 11.50
CA ARG A 287 17.83 12.40 12.31
C ARG A 287 18.95 11.37 12.38
N GLU A 288 18.61 10.10 12.49
CA GLU A 288 19.58 9.00 12.46
C GLU A 288 20.26 8.84 11.09
N LEU A 289 19.55 9.09 9.98
CA LEU A 289 20.13 9.10 8.63
C LEU A 289 21.02 10.33 8.36
N VAL A 290 20.63 11.52 8.83
CA VAL A 290 21.42 12.75 8.70
C VAL A 290 22.68 12.70 9.59
N ALA A 291 22.58 12.10 10.77
CA ALA A 291 23.71 11.94 11.70
C ALA A 291 24.80 10.98 11.20
N ARG A 292 24.49 10.08 10.24
CA ARG A 292 25.46 9.12 9.69
C ARG A 292 26.30 9.66 8.54
N GLY A 293 25.99 10.85 8.02
CA GLY A 293 26.77 11.52 6.97
C GLY A 293 26.75 10.81 5.62
N TRP A 294 26.98 11.57 4.54
CA TRP A 294 27.07 11.05 3.16
C TRP A 294 28.45 10.42 2.86
N ALA A 295 29.19 10.02 3.88
CA ALA A 295 30.58 9.58 3.74
C ALA A 295 30.79 8.20 4.38
N ALA A 296 30.91 7.23 3.47
CA ALA A 296 31.75 6.03 3.50
C ALA A 296 31.20 4.72 4.10
N PRO A 297 31.65 3.56 3.57
CA PRO A 297 32.21 3.28 2.22
C PRO A 297 31.14 2.78 1.23
#